data_AF-A0A960Y2G6-F1
#
_entry.id   AF-A0A960Y2G6-F1
#
_cell.length_a   1.000
_cell.length_b   1.000
_cell.length_c   1.000
_cell.angle_alpha   90.00
_cell.angle_beta   90.00
_cell.angle_gamma   90.00
#
_symmetry.space_group_name_H-M   'P 1'
#
loop_
_entity.id
_entity.type
_entity.pdbx_description
1 polymer ?
#
loop_
_entity_poly.entity_id
_entity_poly.type
_entity_poly.pdbx_seq_one_letter_code
_entity_poly.pdbx_strand_id
1 'polypeptide(L)'
;MKKNFILFSSYDKWFSSQGSKFLRDILRNEWESNSSNVAFQLISQANGVKNSIFKSADDISISILTYPDKLNKIETFQREFVKKIKNFSKLSQSLAASSEELHAVISQFSENVTGSISTVGVINQNSQSVTKNLEQMDIKITEIKQRSNNISKLNQETLDDIGIFSNVVTEVSSNVGLLKEISDQISFLALNASIEAAKAGDDGKGFSVVADGVSNLAEKSKHAVKLISDSIIKIKERFGSWRETSEKSIYGLKDIFNSIENVKELSNKSMDLATLTSDQIGAVSESFTEFQSIMDEIERTANFVADSSSEIIDVVSNIEDESSMIFENFVDINNGIQASFKMITNQNPIWLLHFIYARRMDHIKWVKDVDEAIKTSSPESFPQLDHTKCKMGLWYYLAEVADEEQKVIHKRMEEPHRNLHQMAAKIRDAVKRKDNPTISRYRIELGKIYDEIAIIFNEYIDLLEKQALNSDF
;
A
#
# COMPACT_ATOMS: atom_id res chain seq x y z
N MET A 1 -64.02 -74.70 -9.88
CA MET A 1 -65.05 -73.68 -9.53
C MET A 1 -64.34 -72.34 -9.46
N LYS A 2 -64.42 -71.53 -10.51
CA LYS A 2 -65.15 -70.24 -10.59
C LYS A 2 -64.77 -69.21 -9.50
N LYS A 3 -64.33 -68.04 -10.02
CA LYS A 3 -64.33 -66.67 -9.44
C LYS A 3 -63.12 -66.23 -8.61
N ASN A 4 -62.24 -65.42 -9.22
CA ASN A 4 -61.96 -64.01 -8.85
C ASN A 4 -60.59 -63.55 -9.40
N PHE A 5 -60.58 -63.14 -10.66
CA PHE A 5 -59.62 -62.18 -11.21
C PHE A 5 -60.46 -61.21 -12.05
N ILE A 6 -60.74 -60.04 -11.50
CA ILE A 6 -61.38 -58.95 -12.25
C ILE A 6 -60.28 -58.33 -13.09
N LEU A 7 -60.08 -58.92 -14.27
CA LEU A 7 -59.30 -58.35 -15.37
C LEU A 7 -60.15 -57.29 -16.07
N PHE A 8 -59.56 -56.10 -16.25
CA PHE A 8 -59.81 -55.10 -17.28
C PHE A 8 -61.10 -55.27 -18.11
N SER A 9 -62.16 -54.51 -17.76
CA SER A 9 -63.40 -54.42 -18.56
C SER A 9 -63.55 -53.10 -19.35
N SER A 10 -62.49 -52.30 -19.45
CA SER A 10 -62.51 -51.00 -20.16
C SER A 10 -61.60 -50.91 -21.39
N TYR A 11 -60.84 -51.96 -21.72
CA TYR A 11 -59.95 -51.94 -22.89
C TYR A 11 -60.63 -52.35 -24.21
N ASP A 12 -61.74 -53.09 -24.15
CA ASP A 12 -62.41 -53.66 -25.35
C ASP A 12 -63.69 -52.95 -25.78
N LYS A 13 -63.99 -51.76 -25.24
CA LYS A 13 -65.19 -50.98 -25.65
C LYS A 13 -64.91 -49.77 -26.53
N TRP A 14 -63.66 -49.51 -26.90
CA TRP A 14 -63.32 -48.37 -27.78
C TRP A 14 -63.27 -48.76 -29.28
N PHE A 15 -63.15 -50.05 -29.62
CA PHE A 15 -63.11 -50.50 -31.02
C PHE A 15 -64.48 -50.86 -31.63
N SER A 16 -65.59 -50.64 -30.92
CA SER A 16 -66.92 -51.01 -31.42
C SER A 16 -68.00 -49.96 -31.14
N SER A 17 -67.87 -48.75 -31.68
CA SER A 17 -69.00 -48.00 -32.24
C SER A 17 -68.57 -46.62 -32.74
N GLN A 18 -68.90 -46.32 -34.00
CA GLN A 18 -68.83 -45.02 -34.67
C GLN A 18 -67.47 -44.47 -35.11
N GLY A 19 -66.69 -45.29 -35.81
CA GLY A 19 -65.73 -44.82 -36.84
C GLY A 19 -66.38 -44.90 -38.22
N SER A 20 -66.25 -43.84 -39.01
CA SER A 20 -67.02 -43.52 -40.22
C SER A 20 -67.28 -44.69 -41.18
N LYS A 21 -68.55 -44.85 -41.57
CA LYS A 21 -69.00 -45.74 -42.65
C LYS A 21 -68.26 -45.45 -43.98
N PHE A 22 -67.82 -44.19 -44.14
CA PHE A 22 -67.04 -43.68 -45.27
C PHE A 22 -65.64 -44.32 -45.43
N LEU A 23 -64.89 -44.51 -44.33
CA LEU A 23 -63.57 -45.15 -44.39
C LEU A 23 -63.66 -46.67 -44.60
N ARG A 24 -64.74 -47.31 -44.13
CA ARG A 24 -64.99 -48.75 -44.37
C ARG A 24 -65.37 -49.06 -45.81
N ASP A 25 -66.10 -48.18 -46.49
CA ASP A 25 -66.52 -48.41 -47.88
C ASP A 25 -65.41 -48.10 -48.90
N ILE A 26 -64.51 -47.15 -48.62
CA ILE A 26 -63.31 -46.90 -49.45
C ILE A 26 -62.32 -48.08 -49.37
N LEU A 27 -62.16 -48.70 -48.19
CA LEU A 27 -61.28 -49.85 -48.01
C LEU A 27 -61.86 -51.18 -48.52
N ARG A 28 -63.15 -51.25 -48.85
CA ARG A 28 -63.80 -52.50 -49.29
C ARG A 28 -63.83 -52.70 -50.81
N ASN A 29 -63.62 -51.65 -51.61
CA ASN A 29 -63.75 -51.72 -53.08
C ASN A 29 -62.43 -51.60 -53.87
N GLU A 30 -61.27 -51.48 -53.22
CA GLU A 30 -59.94 -51.55 -53.87
C GLU A 30 -59.03 -52.59 -53.21
N TRP A 31 -59.55 -53.80 -53.01
CA TRP A 31 -58.79 -54.85 -52.33
C TRP A 31 -58.85 -56.20 -53.03
N GLU A 32 -58.46 -56.23 -54.30
CA GLU A 32 -58.03 -57.49 -54.93
C GLU A 32 -56.73 -57.31 -55.73
N SER A 33 -55.68 -57.94 -55.18
CA SER A 33 -54.37 -58.30 -55.77
C SER A 33 -53.19 -57.31 -55.70
N ASN A 34 -52.14 -57.76 -54.97
CA ASN A 34 -50.73 -57.32 -54.96
C ASN A 34 -50.29 -55.91 -54.49
N SER A 35 -51.17 -55.03 -54.04
CA SER A 35 -50.78 -53.67 -53.58
C SER A 35 -50.55 -53.50 -52.06
N SER A 36 -50.84 -54.51 -51.24
CA SER A 36 -50.84 -54.37 -49.77
C SER A 36 -49.44 -54.10 -49.18
N ASN A 37 -48.40 -54.78 -49.66
CA ASN A 37 -47.09 -54.75 -48.99
C ASN A 37 -46.34 -53.42 -49.18
N VAL A 38 -46.41 -52.83 -50.39
CA VAL A 38 -45.80 -51.52 -50.70
C VAL A 38 -46.56 -50.40 -50.02
N ALA A 39 -47.89 -50.45 -49.99
CA ALA A 39 -48.71 -49.49 -49.26
C ALA A 39 -48.44 -49.53 -47.75
N PHE A 40 -48.32 -50.73 -47.16
CA PHE A 40 -47.94 -50.87 -45.75
C PHE A 40 -46.52 -50.35 -45.46
N GLN A 41 -45.54 -50.59 -46.35
CA GLN A 41 -44.19 -50.05 -46.22
C GLN A 41 -44.15 -48.52 -46.33
N LEU A 42 -44.88 -47.92 -47.28
CA LEU A 42 -44.98 -46.47 -47.43
C LEU A 42 -45.67 -45.81 -46.23
N ILE A 43 -46.75 -46.42 -45.70
CA ILE A 43 -47.42 -45.96 -44.48
C ILE A 43 -46.48 -46.08 -43.28
N SER A 44 -45.70 -47.16 -43.19
CA SER A 44 -44.70 -47.35 -42.13
C SER A 44 -43.58 -46.30 -42.20
N GLN A 45 -43.05 -46.03 -43.39
CA GLN A 45 -42.04 -44.99 -43.60
C GLN A 45 -42.59 -43.59 -43.33
N ALA A 46 -43.80 -43.27 -43.81
CA ALA A 46 -44.47 -42.00 -43.55
C ALA A 46 -44.71 -41.79 -42.05
N ASN A 47 -45.12 -42.84 -41.32
CA ASN A 47 -45.23 -42.80 -39.87
C ASN A 47 -43.87 -42.64 -39.17
N GLY A 48 -42.80 -43.24 -39.70
CA GLY A 48 -41.43 -43.07 -39.21
C GLY A 48 -40.93 -41.62 -39.36
N VAL A 49 -41.16 -41.01 -40.52
CA VAL A 49 -40.83 -39.60 -40.79
C VAL A 49 -41.68 -38.68 -39.90
N LYS A 50 -43.00 -38.91 -39.83
CA LYS A 50 -43.92 -38.20 -38.94
C LYS A 50 -43.42 -38.21 -37.50
N ASN A 51 -43.11 -39.39 -36.95
CA ASN A 51 -42.60 -39.53 -35.58
C ASN A 51 -41.27 -38.82 -35.37
N SER A 52 -40.38 -38.84 -36.36
CA SER A 52 -39.08 -38.16 -36.29
C SER A 52 -39.23 -36.63 -36.30
N ILE A 53 -40.14 -36.09 -37.12
CA ILE A 53 -40.49 -34.67 -37.15
C ILE A 53 -41.07 -34.23 -35.81
N PHE A 54 -42.04 -34.97 -35.27
CA PHE A 54 -42.65 -34.63 -33.99
C PHE A 54 -41.69 -34.73 -32.82
N LYS A 55 -40.82 -35.73 -32.80
CA LYS A 55 -39.75 -35.83 -31.80
C LYS A 55 -38.82 -34.62 -31.88
N SER A 56 -38.39 -34.24 -33.09
CA SER A 56 -37.53 -33.08 -33.30
C SER A 56 -38.23 -31.78 -32.88
N ALA A 57 -39.53 -31.64 -33.16
CA ALA A 57 -40.32 -30.50 -32.72
C ALA A 57 -40.47 -30.45 -31.19
N ASP A 58 -40.66 -31.60 -30.52
CA ASP A 58 -40.70 -31.69 -29.05
C ASP A 58 -39.35 -31.28 -28.43
N ASP A 59 -38.24 -31.77 -28.98
CA ASP A 59 -36.88 -31.44 -28.54
C ASP A 59 -36.57 -29.94 -28.74
N ILE A 60 -37.02 -29.35 -29.85
CA ILE A 60 -36.91 -27.90 -30.11
C ILE A 60 -37.75 -27.11 -29.11
N SER A 61 -39.01 -27.47 -28.88
CA SER A 61 -39.89 -26.75 -27.95
C SER A 61 -39.38 -26.78 -26.52
N ILE A 62 -38.88 -27.93 -26.06
CA ILE A 62 -38.24 -28.04 -24.74
C ILE A 62 -36.99 -27.16 -24.68
N SER A 63 -36.18 -27.16 -25.74
CA SER A 63 -35.00 -26.33 -25.80
C SER A 63 -35.37 -24.85 -25.67
N ILE A 64 -36.34 -24.37 -26.47
CA ILE A 64 -36.85 -22.99 -26.44
C ILE A 64 -37.42 -22.61 -25.07
N LEU A 65 -38.19 -23.51 -24.43
CA LEU A 65 -38.72 -23.30 -23.07
C LEU A 65 -37.60 -23.03 -22.05
N THR A 66 -36.41 -23.59 -22.23
CA THR A 66 -35.27 -23.37 -21.30
C THR A 66 -34.38 -22.17 -21.64
N TYR A 67 -34.61 -21.46 -22.75
CA TYR A 67 -33.78 -20.33 -23.16
C TYR A 67 -33.95 -19.05 -22.31
N PRO A 68 -35.15 -18.66 -21.83
CA PRO A 68 -35.32 -17.42 -21.05
C PRO A 68 -34.40 -17.33 -19.83
N ASP A 69 -34.26 -18.42 -19.08
CA ASP A 69 -33.35 -18.49 -17.93
C ASP A 69 -31.88 -18.32 -18.33
N LYS A 70 -31.48 -18.85 -19.49
CA LYS A 70 -30.12 -18.70 -20.03
C LYS A 70 -29.87 -17.27 -20.49
N LEU A 71 -30.85 -16.65 -21.15
CA LEU A 71 -30.79 -15.27 -21.64
C LEU A 71 -30.69 -14.30 -20.45
N ASN A 72 -31.52 -14.44 -19.43
CA ASN A 72 -31.45 -13.60 -18.22
C ASN A 72 -30.07 -13.64 -17.54
N LYS A 73 -29.41 -14.81 -17.51
CA LYS A 73 -28.04 -14.94 -16.99
C LYS A 73 -27.02 -14.18 -17.84
N ILE A 74 -27.14 -14.23 -19.17
CA ILE A 74 -26.28 -13.48 -20.09
C ILE A 74 -26.51 -11.98 -19.94
N GLU A 75 -27.76 -11.52 -19.86
CA GLU A 75 -28.08 -10.11 -19.65
C GLU A 75 -27.46 -9.58 -18.35
N THR A 76 -27.64 -10.34 -17.25
CA THR A 76 -27.07 -9.99 -15.96
C THR A 76 -25.55 -9.92 -16.01
N PHE A 77 -24.91 -10.90 -16.65
CA PHE A 77 -23.46 -10.91 -16.85
C PHE A 77 -22.99 -9.68 -17.64
N GLN A 78 -23.68 -9.33 -18.73
CA GLN A 78 -23.32 -8.21 -19.59
C GLN A 78 -23.45 -6.87 -18.85
N ARG A 79 -24.52 -6.68 -18.07
CA ARG A 79 -24.69 -5.48 -17.22
C ARG A 79 -23.57 -5.34 -16.19
N GLU A 80 -23.21 -6.43 -15.53
CA GLU A 80 -22.10 -6.44 -14.57
C GLU A 80 -20.74 -6.22 -15.25
N PHE A 81 -20.54 -6.75 -16.46
CA PHE A 81 -19.34 -6.53 -17.25
C PHE A 81 -19.14 -5.05 -17.60
N VAL A 82 -20.16 -4.38 -18.17
CA VAL A 82 -20.13 -2.93 -18.46
C VAL A 82 -19.81 -2.11 -17.21
N LYS A 83 -20.42 -2.46 -16.07
CA LYS A 83 -20.16 -1.77 -14.80
C LYS A 83 -18.69 -1.92 -14.36
N LYS A 84 -18.11 -3.10 -14.51
CA LYS A 84 -16.70 -3.35 -14.18
C LYS A 84 -15.75 -2.59 -15.11
N ILE A 85 -16.05 -2.53 -16.41
CA ILE A 85 -15.27 -1.79 -17.40
C ILE A 85 -15.28 -0.28 -17.07
N LYS A 86 -16.44 0.30 -16.75
CA LYS A 86 -16.52 1.71 -16.31
C LYS A 86 -15.70 2.00 -15.05
N ASN A 87 -15.70 1.07 -14.10
CA ASN A 87 -14.87 1.21 -12.89
C ASN A 87 -13.37 1.12 -13.22
N PHE A 88 -13.00 0.25 -14.16
CA PHE A 88 -11.62 0.10 -14.62
C PHE A 88 -11.14 1.38 -15.35
N SER A 89 -11.98 1.99 -16.21
CA SER A 89 -11.71 3.30 -16.84
C SER A 89 -11.37 4.39 -15.81
N LYS A 90 -12.22 4.52 -14.78
CA LYS A 90 -12.02 5.51 -13.69
C LYS A 90 -10.73 5.26 -12.91
N LEU A 91 -10.39 3.99 -12.68
CA LEU A 91 -9.15 3.62 -12.00
C LEU A 91 -7.94 4.05 -12.83
N SER A 92 -7.95 3.80 -14.14
CA SER A 92 -6.86 4.21 -15.05
C SER A 92 -6.72 5.73 -15.14
N GLN A 93 -7.84 6.47 -15.19
CA GLN A 93 -7.79 7.95 -15.14
C GLN A 93 -7.19 8.46 -13.82
N SER A 94 -7.55 7.84 -12.70
CA SER A 94 -6.99 8.19 -11.39
C SER A 94 -5.49 7.87 -11.34
N LEU A 95 -5.07 6.75 -11.92
CA LEU A 95 -3.67 6.35 -12.00
C LEU A 95 -2.84 7.32 -12.86
N ALA A 96 -3.38 7.77 -13.99
CA ALA A 96 -2.75 8.81 -14.82
C ALA A 96 -2.58 10.13 -14.04
N ALA A 97 -3.63 10.59 -13.35
CA ALA A 97 -3.57 11.81 -12.53
C ALA A 97 -2.55 11.67 -11.37
N SER A 98 -2.53 10.53 -10.68
CA SER A 98 -1.53 10.26 -9.66
C SER A 98 -0.10 10.23 -10.23
N SER A 99 0.07 9.82 -11.48
CA SER A 99 1.36 9.88 -12.16
C SER A 99 1.81 11.31 -12.44
N GLU A 100 0.91 12.18 -12.87
CA GLU A 100 1.19 13.61 -13.03
C GLU A 100 1.57 14.28 -11.70
N GLU A 101 0.86 13.95 -10.62
CA GLU A 101 1.20 14.41 -9.27
C GLU A 101 2.58 13.91 -8.83
N LEU A 102 2.93 12.65 -9.12
CA LEU A 102 4.26 12.11 -8.86
C LEU A 102 5.35 12.88 -9.59
N HIS A 103 5.14 13.30 -10.84
CA HIS A 103 6.10 14.15 -11.55
C HIS A 103 6.38 15.48 -10.84
N ALA A 104 5.35 16.14 -10.31
CA ALA A 104 5.53 17.36 -9.54
C ALA A 104 6.36 17.12 -8.27
N VAL A 105 6.10 16.00 -7.57
CA VAL A 105 6.87 15.60 -6.38
C VAL A 105 8.33 15.31 -6.73
N ILE A 106 8.60 14.60 -7.82
CA ILE A 106 9.96 14.30 -8.29
C ILE A 106 10.71 15.60 -8.60
N SER A 107 10.09 16.53 -9.34
CA SER A 107 10.71 17.81 -9.67
C SER A 107 11.08 18.61 -8.42
N GLN A 108 10.16 18.70 -7.44
CA GLN A 108 10.43 19.41 -6.19
C GLN A 108 11.54 18.74 -5.37
N PHE A 109 11.56 17.40 -5.37
CA PHE A 109 12.60 16.66 -4.66
C PHE A 109 13.97 16.84 -5.31
N SER A 110 14.06 16.80 -6.64
CA SER A 110 15.31 17.06 -7.38
C SER A 110 15.86 18.47 -7.12
N GLU A 111 14.99 19.47 -7.01
CA GLU A 111 15.38 20.82 -6.59
C GLU A 111 15.95 20.83 -5.16
N ASN A 112 15.27 20.17 -4.22
CA ASN A 112 15.71 20.06 -2.83
C ASN A 112 17.07 19.35 -2.70
N VAL A 113 17.29 18.28 -3.47
CA VAL A 113 18.59 17.57 -3.52
C VAL A 113 19.67 18.51 -4.05
N THR A 114 19.40 19.23 -5.13
CA THR A 114 20.35 20.20 -5.72
C THR A 114 20.72 21.30 -4.73
N GLY A 115 19.73 21.88 -4.03
CA GLY A 115 19.96 22.87 -2.98
C GLY A 115 20.77 22.32 -1.80
N SER A 116 20.53 21.05 -1.45
CA SER A 116 21.25 20.39 -0.37
C SER A 116 22.71 20.09 -0.74
N ILE A 117 22.98 19.69 -1.99
CA ILE A 117 24.34 19.52 -2.53
C ILE A 117 25.11 20.85 -2.45
N SER A 118 24.49 21.96 -2.86
CA SER A 118 25.08 23.30 -2.74
C SER A 118 25.43 23.64 -1.29
N THR A 119 24.51 23.36 -0.36
CA THR A 119 24.72 23.57 1.08
C THR A 119 25.91 22.73 1.60
N VAL A 120 26.00 21.46 1.22
CA VAL A 120 27.14 20.61 1.56
C VAL A 120 28.45 21.16 0.99
N GLY A 121 28.43 21.70 -0.22
CA GLY A 121 29.58 22.40 -0.81
C GLY A 121 30.08 23.56 0.05
N VAL A 122 29.16 24.39 0.58
CA VAL A 122 29.49 25.50 1.50
C VAL A 122 30.06 24.98 2.83
N ILE A 123 29.47 23.92 3.41
CA ILE A 123 29.97 23.31 4.64
C ILE A 123 31.39 22.77 4.44
N ASN A 124 31.67 22.15 3.30
CA ASN A 124 33.00 21.65 2.96
C ASN A 124 34.04 22.77 2.87
N GLN A 125 33.71 23.87 2.19
CA GLN A 125 34.58 25.06 2.14
C GLN A 125 34.84 25.65 3.53
N ASN A 126 33.82 25.70 4.39
CA ASN A 126 33.97 26.17 5.76
C ASN A 126 34.87 25.23 6.59
N SER A 127 34.72 23.91 6.44
CA SER A 127 35.58 22.92 7.11
C SER A 127 37.05 23.06 6.71
N GLN A 128 37.32 23.26 5.41
CA GLN A 128 38.66 23.53 4.89
C GLN A 128 39.24 24.84 5.46
N SER A 129 38.42 25.89 5.54
CA SER A 129 38.82 27.18 6.13
C SER A 129 39.17 27.04 7.61
N VAL A 130 38.36 26.29 8.39
CA VAL A 130 38.64 25.97 9.79
C VAL A 130 39.98 25.24 9.93
N THR A 131 40.20 24.20 9.11
CA THR A 131 41.45 23.43 9.11
C THR A 131 42.66 24.34 8.88
N LYS A 132 42.60 25.20 7.86
CA LYS A 132 43.66 26.17 7.55
C LYS A 132 43.89 27.18 8.69
N ASN A 133 42.83 27.65 9.33
CA ASN A 133 42.94 28.56 10.47
C ASN A 133 43.60 27.87 11.68
N LEU A 134 43.33 26.58 11.89
CA LEU A 134 43.99 25.79 12.95
C LEU A 134 45.48 25.58 12.66
N GLU A 135 45.87 25.34 11.42
CA GLU A 135 47.29 25.28 11.03
C GLU A 135 48.01 26.62 11.30
N GLN A 136 47.38 27.73 10.94
CA GLN A 136 47.92 29.07 11.24
C GLN A 136 48.01 29.33 12.74
N MET A 137 47.01 28.90 13.50
CA MET A 137 46.99 29.02 14.95
C MET A 137 48.14 28.25 15.59
N ASP A 138 48.47 27.06 15.09
CA ASP A 138 49.59 26.27 15.59
C ASP A 138 50.95 26.96 15.39
N ILE A 139 51.15 27.58 14.21
CA ILE A 139 52.33 28.41 13.93
C ILE A 139 52.42 29.56 14.94
N LYS A 140 51.31 30.26 15.20
CA LYS A 140 51.28 31.38 16.15
C LYS A 140 51.50 30.95 17.59
N ILE A 141 50.95 29.81 18.02
CA ILE A 141 51.23 29.24 19.34
C ILE A 141 52.73 28.96 19.49
N THR A 142 53.36 28.39 18.47
CA THR A 142 54.80 28.10 18.47
C THR A 142 55.63 29.38 18.56
N GLU A 143 55.28 30.43 17.80
CA GLU A 143 55.92 31.75 17.89
C GLU A 143 55.79 32.36 19.30
N ILE A 144 54.59 32.30 19.91
CA ILE A 144 54.36 32.83 21.26
C ILE A 144 55.19 32.05 22.28
N LYS A 145 55.21 30.72 22.20
CA LYS A 145 56.01 29.86 23.09
C LYS A 145 57.51 30.23 23.03
N GLN A 146 58.04 30.44 21.83
CA GLN A 146 59.43 30.85 21.64
C GLN A 146 59.71 32.23 22.24
N ARG A 147 58.82 33.21 22.02
CA ARG A 147 58.96 34.55 22.61
C ARG A 147 58.88 34.52 24.13
N SER A 148 57.96 33.76 24.70
CA SER A 148 57.83 33.60 26.16
C SER A 148 59.09 32.97 26.77
N ASN A 149 59.68 31.97 26.13
CA ASN A 149 60.96 31.39 26.55
C ASN A 149 62.09 32.44 26.54
N ASN A 150 62.18 33.26 25.49
CA ASN A 150 63.19 34.31 25.40
C ASN A 150 63.03 35.37 26.51
N ILE A 151 61.79 35.79 26.80
CA ILE A 151 61.52 36.73 27.89
C ILE A 151 61.86 36.10 29.24
N SER A 152 61.53 34.83 29.45
CA SER A 152 61.91 34.10 30.67
C SER A 152 63.42 34.09 30.89
N LYS A 153 64.19 33.87 29.82
CA LYS A 153 65.65 33.90 29.87
C LYS A 153 66.18 35.29 30.22
N LEU A 154 65.69 36.34 29.54
CA LEU A 154 66.08 37.73 29.79
C LEU A 154 65.76 38.17 31.23
N ASN A 155 64.61 37.75 31.78
CA ASN A 155 64.27 38.02 33.18
C ASN A 155 65.23 37.34 34.14
N GLN A 156 65.64 36.09 33.85
CA GLN A 156 66.60 35.38 34.68
C GLN A 156 67.97 36.09 34.66
N GLU A 157 68.44 36.46 33.47
CA GLU A 157 69.68 37.24 33.31
C GLU A 157 69.57 38.58 34.08
N THR A 158 68.42 39.26 34.04
CA THR A 158 68.18 40.50 34.80
C THR A 158 68.20 40.28 36.31
N LEU A 159 67.63 39.20 36.82
CA LEU A 159 67.66 38.87 38.24
C LEU A 159 69.09 38.57 38.72
N ASP A 160 69.87 37.86 37.90
CA ASP A 160 71.27 37.57 38.17
C ASP A 160 72.09 38.87 38.23
N ASP A 161 71.90 39.77 37.26
CA ASP A 161 72.54 41.10 37.23
C ASP A 161 72.16 41.94 38.45
N ILE A 162 70.89 41.98 38.84
CA ILE A 162 70.44 42.67 40.07
C ILE A 162 71.15 42.09 41.29
N GLY A 163 71.33 40.77 41.35
CA GLY A 163 72.09 40.10 42.42
C GLY A 163 73.54 40.57 42.48
N ILE A 164 74.23 40.61 41.34
CA ILE A 164 75.61 41.09 41.24
C ILE A 164 75.71 42.56 41.65
N PHE A 165 74.85 43.43 41.12
CA PHE A 165 74.87 44.86 41.45
C PHE A 165 74.54 45.13 42.92
N SER A 166 73.63 44.35 43.53
CA SER A 166 73.30 44.47 44.95
C SER A 166 74.53 44.21 45.86
N ASN A 167 75.37 43.25 45.47
CA ASN A 167 76.64 42.98 46.16
C ASN A 167 77.61 44.17 46.04
N VAL A 168 77.78 44.71 44.83
CA VAL A 168 78.63 45.90 44.59
C VAL A 168 78.14 47.11 45.40
N VAL A 169 76.83 47.37 45.40
CA VAL A 169 76.27 48.49 46.18
C VAL A 169 76.45 48.30 47.68
N THR A 170 76.44 47.06 48.16
CA THR A 170 76.73 46.74 49.57
C THR A 170 78.19 47.04 49.91
N GLU A 171 79.13 46.70 49.03
CA GLU A 171 80.55 47.05 49.18
C GLU A 171 80.76 48.58 49.18
N VAL A 172 80.16 49.30 48.23
CA VAL A 172 80.23 50.77 48.19
C VAL A 172 79.64 51.38 49.45
N SER A 173 78.52 50.84 49.96
CA SER A 173 77.91 51.28 51.22
C SER A 173 78.87 51.11 52.42
N SER A 174 79.65 50.04 52.45
CA SER A 174 80.67 49.80 53.48
C SER A 174 81.79 50.85 53.39
N ASN A 175 82.30 51.12 52.18
CA ASN A 175 83.34 52.11 51.94
C ASN A 175 82.88 53.53 52.32
N VAL A 176 81.63 53.88 52.03
CA VAL A 176 81.04 55.17 52.42
C VAL A 176 80.89 55.28 53.95
N GLY A 177 80.56 54.17 54.63
CA GLY A 177 80.60 54.09 56.10
C GLY A 177 81.98 54.41 56.66
N LEU A 178 83.03 53.78 56.11
CA LEU A 178 84.41 54.07 56.48
C LEU A 178 84.80 55.53 56.23
N LEU A 179 84.41 56.12 55.09
CA LEU A 179 84.67 57.54 54.80
C LEU A 179 83.98 58.49 55.77
N LYS A 180 82.79 58.12 56.27
CA LYS A 180 82.10 58.85 57.33
C LYS A 180 82.93 58.85 58.61
N GLU A 181 83.38 57.67 59.04
CA GLU A 181 84.23 57.52 60.23
C GLU A 181 85.52 58.34 60.11
N ILE A 182 86.18 58.29 58.94
CA ILE A 182 87.37 59.11 58.66
C ILE A 182 87.04 60.60 58.73
N SER A 183 85.93 61.04 58.14
CA SER A 183 85.55 62.47 58.16
C SER A 183 85.19 62.96 59.57
N ASP A 184 84.57 62.10 60.39
CA ASP A 184 84.34 62.34 61.82
C ASP A 184 85.65 62.44 62.59
N GLN A 185 86.61 61.56 62.33
CA GLN A 185 87.95 61.61 62.93
C GLN A 185 88.72 62.87 62.53
N ILE A 186 88.71 63.26 61.25
CA ILE A 186 89.39 64.49 60.79
C ILE A 186 88.75 65.72 61.44
N SER A 187 87.42 65.78 61.53
CA SER A 187 86.70 66.86 62.20
C SER A 187 87.07 66.95 63.69
N PHE A 188 87.19 65.81 64.37
CA PHE A 188 87.63 65.75 65.77
C PHE A 188 89.09 66.18 65.95
N LEU A 189 89.99 65.75 65.06
CA LEU A 189 91.40 66.17 65.06
C LEU A 189 91.54 67.67 64.79
N ALA A 190 90.78 68.22 63.84
CA ALA A 190 90.76 69.64 63.54
C ALA A 190 90.23 70.48 64.71
N LEU A 191 89.20 70.01 65.40
CA LEU A 191 88.69 70.64 66.63
C LEU A 191 89.77 70.68 67.72
N ASN A 192 90.46 69.56 67.97
CA ASN A 192 91.55 69.50 68.93
C ASN A 192 92.71 70.43 68.54
N ALA A 193 93.03 70.54 67.24
CA ALA A 193 94.03 71.46 66.74
C ALA A 193 93.62 72.94 66.89
N SER A 194 92.36 73.30 66.63
CA SER A 194 91.84 74.66 66.87
C SER A 194 91.89 75.02 68.37
N ILE A 195 91.60 74.07 69.28
CA ILE A 195 91.72 74.27 70.73
C ILE A 195 93.18 74.56 71.12
N GLU A 196 94.14 73.75 70.65
CA GLU A 196 95.55 73.94 71.02
C GLU A 196 96.15 75.20 70.37
N ALA A 197 95.70 75.56 69.15
CA ALA A 197 96.06 76.83 68.51
C ALA A 197 95.54 78.06 69.28
N ALA A 198 94.30 78.00 69.80
CA ALA A 198 93.75 79.05 70.66
C ALA A 198 94.52 79.18 71.98
N LYS A 199 95.03 78.06 72.51
CA LYS A 199 95.80 77.98 73.75
C LYS A 199 97.23 78.55 73.61
N ALA A 200 97.80 78.50 72.41
CA ALA A 200 99.10 79.10 72.08
C ALA A 200 99.06 80.62 71.84
N GLY A 201 97.88 81.25 71.88
CA GLY A 201 97.74 82.71 71.80
C GLY A 201 98.20 83.29 70.45
N ASP A 202 99.10 84.28 70.48
CA ASP A 202 99.57 84.97 69.26
C ASP A 202 100.44 84.08 68.34
N ASP A 203 101.20 83.13 68.91
CA ASP A 203 102.03 82.17 68.15
C ASP A 203 101.19 81.10 67.44
N GLY A 204 99.93 80.89 67.87
CA GLY A 204 99.01 79.89 67.33
C GLY A 204 98.14 80.34 66.16
N LYS A 205 98.17 81.64 65.79
CA LYS A 205 97.27 82.23 64.77
C LYS A 205 97.33 81.52 63.42
N GLY A 206 98.52 81.15 62.95
CA GLY A 206 98.69 80.41 61.68
C GLY A 206 98.10 79.00 61.74
N PHE A 207 98.27 78.30 62.88
CA PHE A 207 97.71 76.96 63.09
C PHE A 207 96.19 76.98 63.25
N SER A 208 95.62 78.03 63.85
CA SER A 208 94.17 78.22 63.97
C SER A 208 93.50 78.30 62.60
N VAL A 209 94.08 79.07 61.66
CA VAL A 209 93.56 79.20 60.29
C VAL A 209 93.58 77.85 59.55
N VAL A 210 94.64 77.07 59.72
CA VAL A 210 94.74 75.73 59.12
C VAL A 210 93.73 74.77 59.75
N ALA A 211 93.61 74.76 61.08
CA ALA A 211 92.67 73.90 61.80
C ALA A 211 91.21 74.20 61.42
N ASP A 212 90.83 75.47 61.32
CA ASP A 212 89.49 75.87 60.85
C ASP A 212 89.28 75.50 59.37
N GLY A 213 90.31 75.61 58.53
CA GLY A 213 90.29 75.16 57.13
C GLY A 213 90.08 73.64 57.00
N VAL A 214 90.78 72.83 57.81
CA VAL A 214 90.64 71.37 57.86
C VAL A 214 89.29 70.96 58.44
N SER A 215 88.80 71.65 59.48
CA SER A 215 87.47 71.42 60.07
C SER A 215 86.36 71.67 59.04
N ASN A 216 86.44 72.79 58.31
CA ASN A 216 85.51 73.10 57.24
C ASN A 216 85.57 72.07 56.09
N LEU A 217 86.77 71.59 55.73
CA LEU A 217 86.92 70.53 54.73
C LEU A 217 86.32 69.20 55.20
N ALA A 218 86.51 68.85 56.47
CA ALA A 218 85.91 67.66 57.08
C ALA A 218 84.38 67.74 57.09
N GLU A 219 83.81 68.91 57.41
CA GLU A 219 82.37 69.13 57.40
C GLU A 219 81.78 69.02 55.98
N LYS A 220 82.48 69.60 54.98
CA LYS A 220 82.14 69.40 53.56
C LYS A 220 82.22 67.92 53.14
N SER A 221 83.23 67.19 53.63
CA SER A 221 83.36 65.74 53.39
C SER A 221 82.21 64.96 53.99
N LYS A 222 81.83 65.23 55.25
CA LYS A 222 80.66 64.61 55.90
C LYS A 222 79.38 64.86 55.10
N HIS A 223 79.19 66.10 54.65
CA HIS A 223 78.04 66.45 53.82
C HIS A 223 78.02 65.66 52.51
N ALA A 224 79.16 65.56 51.81
CA ALA A 224 79.28 64.76 50.58
C ALA A 224 79.01 63.26 50.83
N VAL A 225 79.59 62.69 51.89
CA VAL A 225 79.37 61.31 52.32
C VAL A 225 77.89 61.04 52.61
N LYS A 226 77.19 61.97 53.26
CA LYS A 226 75.74 61.87 53.49
C LYS A 226 74.96 61.81 52.18
N LEU A 227 75.25 62.70 51.23
CA LEU A 227 74.60 62.69 49.91
C LEU A 227 74.83 61.37 49.14
N ILE A 228 76.04 60.81 49.23
CA ILE A 228 76.36 59.50 48.63
C ILE A 228 75.57 58.39 49.35
N SER A 229 75.54 58.39 50.68
CA SER A 229 74.76 57.43 51.47
C SER A 229 73.27 57.46 51.11
N ASP A 230 72.69 58.65 51.00
CA ASP A 230 71.29 58.83 50.59
C ASP A 230 71.06 58.30 49.16
N SER A 231 72.04 58.48 48.27
CA SER A 231 71.99 57.96 46.89
C SER A 231 72.06 56.43 46.86
N ILE A 232 72.87 55.81 47.73
CA ILE A 232 72.97 54.35 47.87
C ILE A 232 71.65 53.75 48.35
N ILE A 233 70.98 54.39 49.31
CA ILE A 233 69.66 53.94 49.79
C ILE A 233 68.66 53.93 48.63
N LYS A 234 68.59 55.02 47.84
CA LYS A 234 67.71 55.10 46.66
C LYS A 234 68.02 54.02 45.61
N ILE A 235 69.30 53.70 45.39
CA ILE A 235 69.70 52.63 44.46
C ILE A 235 69.24 51.26 44.99
N LYS A 236 69.43 50.97 46.28
CA LYS A 236 68.95 49.72 46.90
C LYS A 236 67.44 49.56 46.79
N GLU A 237 66.68 50.62 47.09
CA GLU A 237 65.22 50.62 46.92
C GLU A 237 64.82 50.35 45.46
N ARG A 238 65.54 50.97 44.50
CA ARG A 238 65.28 50.76 43.07
C ARG A 238 65.54 49.32 42.64
N PHE A 239 66.61 48.69 43.13
CA PHE A 239 66.88 47.27 42.87
C PHE A 239 65.83 46.34 43.48
N GLY A 240 65.36 46.64 44.70
CA GLY A 240 64.25 45.90 45.31
C GLY A 240 63.00 45.93 44.43
N SER A 241 62.62 47.12 43.95
CA SER A 241 61.48 47.27 43.04
C SER A 241 61.66 46.56 41.70
N TRP A 242 62.87 46.60 41.11
CA TRP A 242 63.17 45.86 39.87
C TRP A 242 63.13 44.35 40.05
N ARG A 243 63.63 43.84 41.18
CA ARG A 243 63.54 42.42 41.52
C ARG A 243 62.09 41.97 41.64
N GLU A 244 61.27 42.71 42.40
CA GLU A 244 59.85 42.40 42.55
C GLU A 244 59.13 42.40 41.19
N THR A 245 59.45 43.37 40.32
CA THR A 245 58.87 43.46 38.97
C THR A 245 59.28 42.26 38.09
N SER A 246 60.54 41.83 38.17
CA SER A 246 61.06 40.68 37.42
C SER A 246 60.43 39.36 37.91
N GLU A 247 60.29 39.18 39.22
CA GLU A 247 59.60 38.03 39.82
C GLU A 247 58.12 37.97 39.38
N LYS A 248 57.41 39.11 39.41
CA LYS A 248 56.03 39.20 38.87
C LYS A 248 55.96 38.83 37.38
N SER A 249 56.95 39.24 36.60
CA SER A 249 57.01 38.90 35.17
C SER A 249 57.20 37.40 34.94
N ILE A 250 57.97 36.69 35.78
CA ILE A 250 58.09 35.22 35.74
C ILE A 250 56.75 34.54 36.04
N TYR A 251 55.98 35.01 37.03
CA TYR A 251 54.64 34.49 37.28
C TYR A 251 53.71 34.70 36.08
N GLY A 252 53.72 35.89 35.48
CA GLY A 252 52.93 36.17 34.27
C GLY A 252 53.32 35.27 33.08
N LEU A 253 54.60 34.95 32.92
CA LEU A 253 55.05 34.00 31.90
C LEU A 253 54.54 32.57 32.14
N LYS A 254 54.48 32.14 33.40
CA LYS A 254 53.90 30.83 33.77
C LYS A 254 52.44 30.74 33.35
N ASP A 255 51.65 31.79 33.58
CA ASP A 255 50.25 31.85 33.16
C ASP A 255 50.11 31.83 31.62
N ILE A 256 51.02 32.49 30.90
CA ILE A 256 51.09 32.43 29.43
C ILE A 256 51.38 31.00 28.96
N PHE A 257 52.31 30.27 29.59
CA PHE A 257 52.59 28.87 29.22
C PHE A 257 51.38 27.96 29.44
N ASN A 258 50.68 28.10 30.57
CA ASN A 258 49.44 27.35 30.81
C ASN A 258 48.36 27.69 29.76
N SER A 259 48.24 28.96 29.39
CA SER A 259 47.29 29.40 28.36
C SER A 259 47.62 28.82 26.98
N ILE A 260 48.90 28.73 26.63
CA ILE A 260 49.36 28.08 25.40
C ILE A 260 48.94 26.60 25.36
N GLU A 261 49.11 25.88 26.46
CA GLU A 261 48.71 24.47 26.55
C GLU A 261 47.19 24.29 26.36
N ASN A 262 46.39 25.12 27.02
CA ASN A 262 44.93 25.11 26.87
C ASN A 262 44.48 25.41 25.44
N VAL A 263 45.10 26.42 24.78
CA VAL A 263 44.77 26.76 23.38
C VAL A 263 45.19 25.62 22.45
N LYS A 264 46.32 24.95 22.72
CA LYS A 264 46.77 23.79 21.92
C LYS A 264 45.81 22.61 22.05
N GLU A 265 45.32 22.32 23.25
CA GLU A 265 44.30 21.28 23.46
C GLU A 265 43.01 21.60 22.69
N LEU A 266 42.52 22.84 22.79
CA LEU A 266 41.34 23.29 22.06
C LEU A 266 41.55 23.22 20.54
N SER A 267 42.75 23.55 20.06
CA SER A 267 43.12 23.44 18.65
C SER A 267 43.01 22.00 18.15
N ASN A 268 43.53 21.04 18.92
CA ASN A 268 43.49 19.62 18.57
C ASN A 268 42.04 19.11 18.53
N LYS A 269 41.22 19.42 19.54
CA LYS A 269 39.79 19.07 19.54
C LYS A 269 39.04 19.67 18.35
N SER A 270 39.40 20.88 17.95
CA SER A 270 38.79 21.56 16.79
C SER A 270 39.21 20.89 15.47
N MET A 271 40.43 20.36 15.39
CA MET A 271 40.91 19.60 14.23
C MET A 271 40.19 18.26 14.11
N ASP A 272 39.99 17.56 15.24
CA ASP A 272 39.22 16.30 15.25
C ASP A 272 37.78 16.55 14.77
N LEU A 273 37.15 17.64 15.23
CA LEU A 273 35.81 18.02 14.80
C LEU A 273 35.74 18.38 13.31
N ALA A 274 36.74 19.10 12.79
CA ALA A 274 36.82 19.43 11.37
C ALA A 274 36.96 18.16 10.50
N THR A 275 37.76 17.19 10.96
CA THR A 275 37.95 15.90 10.29
C THR A 275 36.66 15.09 10.28
N LEU A 276 35.99 14.96 11.43
CA LEU A 276 34.68 14.30 11.51
C LEU A 276 33.63 14.96 10.62
N THR A 277 33.64 16.29 10.54
CA THR A 277 32.74 17.05 9.66
C THR A 277 33.05 16.74 8.18
N SER A 278 34.32 16.64 7.81
CA SER A 278 34.75 16.25 6.46
C SER A 278 34.29 14.85 6.08
N ASP A 279 34.38 13.89 7.00
CA ASP A 279 33.91 12.51 6.76
C ASP A 279 32.38 12.47 6.60
N GLN A 280 31.65 13.22 7.43
CA GLN A 280 30.20 13.36 7.33
C GLN A 280 29.77 13.98 5.99
N ILE A 281 30.49 15.00 5.51
CA ILE A 281 30.28 15.58 4.17
C ILE A 281 30.37 14.48 3.10
N GLY A 282 31.41 13.64 3.15
CA GLY A 282 31.59 12.54 2.20
C GLY A 282 30.40 11.58 2.18
N ALA A 283 29.96 11.12 3.35
CA ALA A 283 28.81 10.22 3.47
C ALA A 283 27.51 10.85 2.96
N VAL A 284 27.26 12.13 3.28
CA VAL A 284 26.08 12.86 2.81
C VAL A 284 26.11 13.06 1.30
N SER A 285 27.27 13.34 0.71
CA SER A 285 27.43 13.46 -0.75
C SER A 285 27.14 12.13 -1.48
N GLU A 286 27.56 11.00 -0.91
CA GLU A 286 27.23 9.67 -1.44
C GLU A 286 25.72 9.42 -1.40
N SER A 287 25.07 9.71 -0.27
CA SER A 287 23.60 9.61 -0.14
C SER A 287 22.86 10.49 -1.17
N PHE A 288 23.37 11.68 -1.50
CA PHE A 288 22.75 12.51 -2.54
C PHE A 288 22.88 11.91 -3.94
N THR A 289 23.99 11.24 -4.24
CA THR A 289 24.16 10.55 -5.52
C THR A 289 23.20 9.36 -5.63
N GLU A 290 23.01 8.62 -4.54
CA GLU A 290 22.01 7.54 -4.47
C GLU A 290 20.58 8.08 -4.63
N PHE A 291 20.24 9.19 -3.95
CA PHE A 291 18.93 9.83 -4.10
C PHE A 291 18.66 10.29 -5.53
N GLN A 292 19.65 10.83 -6.24
CA GLN A 292 19.50 11.17 -7.66
C GLN A 292 19.16 9.93 -8.50
N SER A 293 19.87 8.83 -8.31
CA SER A 293 19.59 7.58 -9.03
C SER A 293 18.18 7.04 -8.74
N ILE A 294 17.72 7.13 -7.49
CA ILE A 294 16.37 6.72 -7.09
C ILE A 294 15.32 7.61 -7.77
N MET A 295 15.55 8.92 -7.83
CA MET A 295 14.62 9.84 -8.49
C MET A 295 14.51 9.56 -9.99
N ASP A 296 15.62 9.28 -10.67
CA ASP A 296 15.61 8.91 -12.09
C ASP A 296 14.84 7.59 -12.35
N GLU A 297 14.83 6.66 -11.39
CA GLU A 297 14.05 5.42 -11.47
C GLU A 297 12.55 5.65 -11.21
N ILE A 298 12.22 6.49 -10.23
CA ILE A 298 10.84 6.89 -9.96
C ILE A 298 10.27 7.66 -11.15
N GLU A 299 11.04 8.54 -11.79
CA GLU A 299 10.62 9.29 -12.98
C GLU A 299 10.30 8.35 -14.15
N ARG A 300 11.18 7.36 -14.40
CA ARG A 300 10.92 6.33 -15.43
C ARG A 300 9.66 5.52 -15.12
N THR A 301 9.45 5.17 -13.86
CA THR A 301 8.27 4.42 -13.43
C THR A 301 6.99 5.25 -13.58
N ALA A 302 7.02 6.53 -13.21
CA ALA A 302 5.91 7.45 -13.40
C ALA A 302 5.55 7.58 -14.89
N ASN A 303 6.54 7.85 -15.75
CA ASN A 303 6.29 7.90 -17.20
C ASN A 303 5.66 6.60 -17.73
N PHE A 304 6.19 5.44 -17.32
CA PHE A 304 5.63 4.15 -17.72
C PHE A 304 4.17 3.95 -17.25
N VAL A 305 3.85 4.37 -16.03
CA VAL A 305 2.49 4.29 -15.47
C VAL A 305 1.53 5.24 -16.19
N ALA A 306 1.97 6.46 -16.52
CA ALA A 306 1.17 7.41 -17.29
C ALA A 306 0.85 6.87 -18.69
N ASP A 307 1.86 6.40 -19.42
CA ASP A 307 1.69 5.82 -20.76
C ASP A 307 0.78 4.59 -20.73
N SER A 308 1.02 3.66 -19.80
CA SER A 308 0.20 2.46 -19.62
C SER A 308 -1.25 2.81 -19.28
N SER A 309 -1.46 3.85 -18.47
CA SER A 309 -2.82 4.31 -18.12
C SER A 309 -3.54 4.87 -19.33
N SER A 310 -2.85 5.60 -20.20
CA SER A 310 -3.41 6.11 -21.46
C SER A 310 -3.81 4.95 -22.39
N GLU A 311 -2.92 3.96 -22.60
CA GLU A 311 -3.24 2.79 -23.42
C GLU A 311 -4.44 2.01 -22.87
N ILE A 312 -4.52 1.84 -21.55
CA ILE A 312 -5.66 1.15 -20.92
C ILE A 312 -6.95 1.93 -21.16
N ILE A 313 -6.95 3.27 -21.07
CA ILE A 313 -8.14 4.09 -21.34
C ILE A 313 -8.65 3.84 -22.77
N ASP A 314 -7.75 3.79 -23.75
CA ASP A 314 -8.11 3.53 -25.16
C ASP A 314 -8.67 2.11 -25.35
N VAL A 315 -8.02 1.10 -24.76
CA VAL A 315 -8.51 -0.29 -24.80
C VAL A 315 -9.87 -0.41 -24.13
N VAL A 316 -10.07 0.25 -23.00
CA VAL A 316 -11.34 0.26 -22.29
C VAL A 316 -12.44 0.92 -23.13
N SER A 317 -12.14 2.04 -23.81
CA SER A 317 -13.09 2.67 -24.73
C SER A 317 -13.55 1.69 -25.82
N ASN A 318 -12.62 0.96 -26.43
CA ASN A 318 -12.95 -0.04 -27.44
C ASN A 318 -13.81 -1.17 -26.87
N ILE A 319 -13.52 -1.63 -25.64
CA ILE A 319 -14.32 -2.65 -24.96
C ILE A 319 -15.73 -2.12 -24.62
N GLU A 320 -15.87 -0.85 -24.24
CA GLU A 320 -17.19 -0.24 -23.98
C GLU A 320 -18.05 -0.21 -25.24
N ASP A 321 -17.46 0.14 -26.38
CA ASP A 321 -18.14 0.15 -27.68
C ASP A 321 -18.55 -1.27 -28.09
N GLU A 322 -17.63 -2.24 -28.05
CA GLU A 322 -17.93 -3.64 -28.36
C GLU A 322 -18.98 -4.22 -27.41
N SER A 323 -18.90 -3.91 -26.11
CA SER A 323 -19.86 -4.37 -25.11
C SER A 323 -21.25 -3.79 -25.36
N SER A 324 -21.34 -2.57 -25.88
CA SER A 324 -22.61 -1.94 -26.27
C SER A 324 -23.21 -2.66 -27.49
N MET A 325 -22.40 -2.94 -28.51
CA MET A 325 -22.83 -3.72 -29.68
C MET A 325 -23.31 -5.13 -29.30
N ILE A 326 -22.58 -5.82 -28.41
CA ILE A 326 -22.99 -7.15 -27.92
C ILE A 326 -24.33 -7.07 -27.18
N PHE A 327 -24.55 -6.03 -26.38
CA PHE A 327 -25.81 -5.86 -25.66
C PHE A 327 -26.98 -5.61 -26.62
N GLU A 328 -26.80 -4.77 -27.64
CA GLU A 328 -27.82 -4.55 -28.68
C GLU A 328 -28.15 -5.86 -29.43
N ASN A 329 -27.13 -6.58 -29.90
CA ASN A 329 -27.31 -7.88 -30.55
C ASN A 329 -28.02 -8.90 -29.64
N PHE A 330 -27.69 -8.90 -28.35
CA PHE A 330 -28.32 -9.76 -27.37
C PHE A 330 -29.82 -9.44 -27.21
N VAL A 331 -30.19 -8.15 -27.16
CA VAL A 331 -31.58 -7.71 -27.10
C VAL A 331 -32.34 -8.20 -28.34
N ASP A 332 -31.76 -8.08 -29.53
CA ASP A 332 -32.38 -8.55 -30.77
C ASP A 332 -32.58 -10.08 -30.79
N ILE A 333 -31.57 -10.85 -30.38
CA ILE A 333 -31.66 -12.31 -30.25
C ILE A 333 -32.74 -12.69 -29.24
N ASN A 334 -32.77 -12.03 -28.08
CA ASN A 334 -33.77 -12.29 -27.05
C ASN A 334 -35.18 -12.02 -27.59
N ASN A 335 -35.39 -10.90 -28.27
CA ASN A 335 -36.67 -10.57 -28.91
C ASN A 335 -37.07 -11.63 -29.96
N GLY A 336 -36.13 -12.09 -30.79
CA GLY A 336 -36.38 -13.14 -31.80
C GLY A 336 -36.73 -14.51 -31.19
N ILE A 337 -36.07 -14.89 -30.10
CA ILE A 337 -36.39 -16.12 -29.36
C ILE A 337 -37.78 -16.00 -28.72
N GLN A 338 -38.11 -14.86 -28.11
CA GLN A 338 -39.44 -14.62 -27.53
C GLN A 338 -40.55 -14.65 -28.60
N ALA A 339 -40.29 -14.08 -29.78
CA ALA A 339 -41.23 -14.14 -30.91
C ALA A 339 -41.44 -15.60 -31.38
N SER A 340 -40.35 -16.37 -31.52
CA SER A 340 -40.39 -17.79 -31.90
C SER A 340 -41.13 -18.64 -30.86
N PHE A 341 -40.90 -18.34 -29.59
CA PHE A 341 -41.59 -18.97 -28.47
C PHE A 341 -43.11 -18.78 -28.57
N LYS A 342 -43.54 -17.53 -28.73
CA LYS A 342 -44.96 -17.18 -28.89
C LYS A 342 -45.58 -17.85 -30.11
N MET A 343 -44.85 -17.99 -31.22
CA MET A 343 -45.31 -18.68 -32.41
C MET A 343 -45.54 -20.18 -32.16
N ILE A 344 -44.60 -20.86 -31.51
CA ILE A 344 -44.65 -22.31 -31.31
C ILE A 344 -45.70 -22.70 -30.26
N THR A 345 -45.80 -21.98 -29.15
CA THR A 345 -46.67 -22.40 -28.05
C THR A 345 -48.15 -22.07 -28.25
N ASN A 346 -48.48 -21.08 -29.09
CA ASN A 346 -49.84 -20.54 -29.21
C ASN A 346 -50.45 -20.53 -30.61
N GLN A 347 -49.67 -20.68 -31.69
CA GLN A 347 -50.18 -20.37 -33.03
C GLN A 347 -50.38 -21.59 -33.94
N ASN A 348 -50.14 -22.81 -33.45
CA ASN A 348 -50.39 -24.03 -34.22
C ASN A 348 -51.20 -25.06 -33.39
N PRO A 349 -52.54 -25.12 -33.58
CA PRO A 349 -53.42 -26.07 -32.90
C PRO A 349 -53.03 -27.54 -33.12
N ILE A 350 -52.50 -27.88 -34.30
CA ILE A 350 -52.07 -29.26 -34.63
C ILE A 350 -50.83 -29.67 -33.85
N TRP A 351 -49.84 -28.78 -33.76
CA TRP A 351 -48.65 -29.04 -32.94
C TRP A 351 -49.03 -29.17 -31.47
N LEU A 352 -49.84 -28.23 -30.96
CA LEU A 352 -50.24 -28.23 -29.56
C LEU A 352 -51.08 -29.48 -29.23
N LEU A 353 -51.96 -29.91 -30.13
CA LEU A 353 -52.71 -31.16 -29.99
C LEU A 353 -51.76 -32.36 -29.85
N HIS A 354 -50.77 -32.47 -30.73
CA HIS A 354 -49.78 -33.55 -30.66
C HIS A 354 -48.94 -33.47 -29.39
N PHE A 355 -48.54 -32.27 -28.98
CA PHE A 355 -47.79 -32.03 -27.75
C PHE A 355 -48.58 -32.49 -26.52
N ILE A 356 -49.83 -32.06 -26.37
CA ILE A 356 -50.70 -32.44 -25.24
C ILE A 356 -50.98 -33.95 -25.25
N TYR A 357 -51.18 -34.55 -26.42
CA TYR A 357 -51.31 -36.00 -26.55
C TYR A 357 -50.05 -36.74 -26.08
N ALA A 358 -48.88 -36.27 -26.49
CA ALA A 358 -47.60 -36.83 -26.04
C ALA A 358 -47.41 -36.65 -24.52
N ARG A 359 -47.79 -35.51 -23.94
CA ARG A 359 -47.74 -35.29 -22.49
C ARG A 359 -48.66 -36.24 -21.73
N ARG A 360 -49.86 -36.52 -22.23
CA ARG A 360 -50.73 -37.53 -21.65
C ARG A 360 -50.06 -38.92 -21.67
N MET A 361 -49.46 -39.30 -22.80
CA MET A 361 -48.73 -40.57 -22.92
C MET A 361 -47.53 -40.65 -21.98
N ASP A 362 -46.78 -39.55 -21.83
CA ASP A 362 -45.69 -39.42 -20.88
C ASP A 362 -46.18 -39.67 -19.45
N HIS A 363 -47.35 -39.15 -19.07
CA HIS A 363 -47.92 -39.37 -17.73
C HIS A 363 -48.45 -40.79 -17.53
N ILE A 364 -49.01 -41.44 -18.56
CA ILE A 364 -49.36 -42.87 -18.49
C ILE A 364 -48.10 -43.70 -18.22
N LYS A 365 -47.01 -43.41 -18.94
CA LYS A 365 -45.72 -44.08 -18.74
C LYS A 365 -45.17 -43.78 -17.35
N TRP A 366 -45.19 -42.52 -16.91
CA TRP A 366 -44.73 -42.09 -15.60
C TRP A 366 -45.44 -42.83 -14.47
N VAL A 367 -46.77 -43.03 -14.55
CA VAL A 367 -47.52 -43.81 -13.56
C VAL A 367 -47.09 -45.28 -13.57
N LYS A 368 -46.80 -45.86 -14.75
CA LYS A 368 -46.24 -47.22 -14.84
C LYS A 368 -44.85 -47.32 -14.22
N ASP A 369 -44.02 -46.29 -14.40
CA ASP A 369 -42.67 -46.24 -13.81
C ASP A 369 -42.76 -46.14 -12.28
N VAL A 370 -43.74 -45.40 -11.74
CA VAL A 370 -44.08 -45.41 -10.30
C VAL A 370 -44.50 -46.81 -9.85
N ASP A 371 -45.38 -47.49 -10.59
CA ASP A 371 -45.79 -48.88 -10.28
C ASP A 371 -44.61 -49.85 -10.25
N GLU A 372 -43.70 -49.71 -11.20
CA GLU A 372 -42.51 -50.55 -11.28
C GLU A 372 -41.56 -50.30 -10.11
N ALA A 373 -41.36 -49.03 -9.72
CA ALA A 373 -40.58 -48.67 -8.55
C ALA A 373 -41.18 -49.21 -7.23
N ILE A 374 -42.52 -49.28 -7.13
CA ILE A 374 -43.21 -49.92 -6.00
C ILE A 374 -42.96 -51.43 -6.00
N LYS A 375 -43.17 -52.11 -7.14
CA LYS A 375 -42.99 -53.57 -7.25
C LYS A 375 -41.57 -54.02 -6.93
N THR A 376 -40.59 -53.27 -7.44
CA THR A 376 -39.17 -53.53 -7.22
C THR A 376 -38.67 -53.01 -5.88
N SER A 377 -39.53 -52.39 -5.06
CA SER A 377 -39.18 -51.79 -3.77
C SER A 377 -37.96 -50.88 -3.82
N SER A 378 -37.82 -50.12 -4.92
CA SER A 378 -36.64 -49.32 -5.25
C SER A 378 -36.97 -47.82 -5.25
N PRO A 379 -36.78 -47.10 -4.11
CA PRO A 379 -37.07 -45.68 -4.00
C PRO A 379 -36.32 -44.78 -4.97
N GLU A 380 -35.13 -45.22 -5.41
CA GLU A 380 -34.28 -44.47 -6.35
C GLU A 380 -34.77 -44.58 -7.80
N SER A 381 -35.62 -45.58 -8.10
CA SER A 381 -36.19 -45.79 -9.43
C SER A 381 -37.46 -44.98 -9.69
N PHE A 382 -37.86 -44.11 -8.75
CA PHE A 382 -39.02 -43.23 -8.97
C PHE A 382 -38.71 -42.20 -10.07
N PRO A 383 -39.68 -41.91 -10.96
CA PRO A 383 -39.53 -40.89 -12.00
C PRO A 383 -39.53 -39.47 -11.40
N GLN A 384 -39.33 -38.43 -12.23
CA GLN A 384 -39.26 -37.02 -11.80
C GLN A 384 -40.46 -36.64 -10.91
N LEU A 385 -40.18 -36.19 -9.68
CA LEU A 385 -41.18 -35.87 -8.66
C LEU A 385 -41.48 -34.37 -8.56
N ASP A 386 -40.66 -33.54 -9.19
CA ASP A 386 -40.93 -32.11 -9.30
C ASP A 386 -41.82 -31.84 -10.52
N HIS A 387 -43.10 -31.56 -10.26
CA HIS A 387 -44.10 -31.24 -11.30
C HIS A 387 -43.70 -30.08 -12.21
N THR A 388 -42.86 -29.14 -11.76
CA THR A 388 -42.41 -28.01 -12.59
C THR A 388 -41.34 -28.41 -13.61
N LYS A 389 -40.68 -29.57 -13.40
CA LYS A 389 -39.57 -30.06 -14.23
C LYS A 389 -39.96 -31.13 -15.24
N CYS A 390 -41.20 -31.64 -15.20
CA CYS A 390 -41.68 -32.54 -16.24
C CYS A 390 -41.98 -31.73 -17.52
N LYS A 391 -42.01 -32.38 -18.68
CA LYS A 391 -42.25 -31.68 -19.97
C LYS A 391 -43.57 -30.90 -19.99
N MET A 392 -44.61 -31.41 -19.31
CA MET A 392 -45.89 -30.72 -19.16
C MET A 392 -45.77 -29.52 -18.22
N GLY A 393 -45.02 -29.65 -17.12
CA GLY A 393 -44.75 -28.57 -16.18
C GLY A 393 -43.95 -27.43 -16.81
N LEU A 394 -42.89 -27.76 -17.55
CA LEU A 394 -42.11 -26.77 -18.30
C LEU A 394 -43.02 -25.95 -19.22
N TRP A 395 -43.87 -26.61 -19.99
CA TRP A 395 -44.85 -25.90 -20.82
C TRP A 395 -45.90 -25.15 -19.99
N TYR A 396 -46.44 -25.74 -18.93
CA TYR A 396 -47.48 -25.13 -18.09
C TYR A 396 -47.05 -23.78 -17.49
N TYR A 397 -45.83 -23.72 -16.94
CA TYR A 397 -45.34 -22.54 -16.22
C TYR A 397 -44.66 -21.52 -17.12
N LEU A 398 -44.18 -21.92 -18.30
CA LEU A 398 -43.40 -21.04 -19.17
C LEU A 398 -44.16 -20.62 -20.42
N ALA A 399 -45.10 -21.42 -20.93
CA ALA A 399 -45.91 -21.05 -22.07
C ALA A 399 -46.96 -20.01 -21.68
N GLU A 400 -47.04 -18.93 -22.44
CA GLU A 400 -48.22 -18.10 -22.47
C GLU A 400 -49.30 -18.91 -23.21
N VAL A 401 -50.53 -18.95 -22.70
CA VAL A 401 -51.70 -19.54 -23.39
C VAL A 401 -52.57 -18.39 -23.83
N ALA A 402 -52.73 -18.16 -25.13
CA ALA A 402 -53.42 -16.96 -25.64
C ALA A 402 -54.95 -17.09 -25.67
N ASP A 403 -55.46 -18.27 -26.02
CA ASP A 403 -56.90 -18.54 -26.17
C ASP A 403 -57.61 -18.65 -24.81
N GLU A 404 -58.76 -17.96 -24.66
CA GLU A 404 -59.47 -17.89 -23.38
C GLU A 404 -60.08 -19.23 -22.95
N GLU A 405 -60.55 -20.05 -23.90
CA GLU A 405 -61.08 -21.38 -23.58
C GLU A 405 -59.95 -22.33 -23.15
N GLN A 406 -58.82 -22.30 -23.85
CA GLN A 406 -57.61 -23.03 -23.45
C GLN A 406 -57.10 -22.59 -22.06
N LYS A 407 -57.09 -21.28 -21.74
CA LYS A 407 -56.67 -20.77 -20.42
C LYS A 407 -57.47 -21.38 -19.27
N VAL A 408 -58.77 -21.59 -19.46
CA VAL A 408 -59.64 -22.20 -18.44
C VAL A 408 -59.24 -23.65 -18.17
N ILE A 409 -59.04 -24.44 -19.23
CA ILE A 409 -58.64 -25.85 -19.11
C ILE A 409 -57.20 -25.94 -18.57
N HIS A 410 -56.30 -25.08 -19.03
CA HIS A 410 -54.92 -24.96 -18.58
C HIS A 410 -54.86 -24.78 -17.06
N LYS A 411 -55.51 -23.75 -16.52
CA LYS A 411 -55.51 -23.47 -15.06
C LYS A 411 -56.02 -24.64 -14.22
N ARG A 412 -57.01 -25.39 -14.71
CA ARG A 412 -57.56 -26.57 -14.00
C ARG A 412 -56.56 -27.71 -13.89
N MET A 413 -55.56 -27.79 -14.78
CA MET A 413 -54.55 -28.85 -14.78
C MET A 413 -53.58 -28.74 -13.59
N GLU A 414 -53.31 -27.52 -13.10
CA GLU A 414 -52.22 -27.28 -12.15
C GLU A 414 -52.34 -28.10 -10.88
N GLU A 415 -53.47 -27.96 -10.18
CA GLU A 415 -53.61 -28.49 -8.83
C GLU A 415 -53.60 -30.03 -8.86
N PRO A 416 -54.38 -30.71 -9.73
CA PRO A 416 -54.28 -32.16 -9.91
C PRO A 416 -52.86 -32.61 -10.30
N HIS A 417 -52.20 -31.93 -11.24
CA HIS A 417 -50.85 -32.27 -11.70
C HIS A 417 -49.81 -32.18 -10.57
N ARG A 418 -49.83 -31.10 -9.78
CA ARG A 418 -49.00 -30.95 -8.59
C ARG A 418 -49.29 -32.05 -7.57
N ASN A 419 -50.57 -32.33 -7.31
CA ASN A 419 -50.99 -33.35 -6.37
C ASN A 419 -50.54 -34.76 -6.80
N LEU A 420 -50.53 -35.06 -8.10
CA LEU A 420 -50.05 -36.35 -8.64
C LEU A 420 -48.58 -36.58 -8.29
N HIS A 421 -47.74 -35.60 -8.61
CA HIS A 421 -46.30 -35.65 -8.35
C HIS A 421 -45.98 -35.69 -6.84
N GLN A 422 -46.69 -34.89 -6.03
CA GLN A 422 -46.56 -34.93 -4.57
C GLN A 422 -47.01 -36.29 -3.99
N MET A 423 -48.06 -36.90 -4.54
CA MET A 423 -48.53 -38.21 -4.10
C MET A 423 -47.49 -39.28 -4.41
N ALA A 424 -46.84 -39.26 -5.57
CA ALA A 424 -45.73 -40.17 -5.85
C ALA A 424 -44.54 -39.97 -4.91
N ALA A 425 -44.24 -38.74 -4.50
CA ALA A 425 -43.21 -38.49 -3.48
C ALA A 425 -43.57 -39.13 -2.13
N LYS A 426 -44.84 -39.01 -1.70
CA LYS A 426 -45.35 -39.69 -0.49
C LYS A 426 -45.28 -41.21 -0.60
N ILE A 427 -45.58 -41.77 -1.78
CA ILE A 427 -45.45 -43.22 -2.04
C ILE A 427 -43.98 -43.63 -1.95
N ARG A 428 -43.05 -42.91 -2.58
CA ARG A 428 -41.61 -43.19 -2.50
C ARG A 428 -41.14 -43.25 -1.04
N ASP A 429 -41.58 -42.31 -0.22
CA ASP A 429 -41.20 -42.25 1.19
C ASP A 429 -41.87 -43.38 2.03
N ALA A 430 -43.02 -43.89 1.61
CA ALA A 430 -43.62 -45.10 2.17
C ALA A 430 -42.89 -46.39 1.74
N VAL A 431 -42.42 -46.46 0.48
CA VAL A 431 -41.55 -47.55 -0.03
C VAL A 431 -40.23 -47.59 0.75
N LYS A 432 -39.59 -46.43 1.00
CA LYS A 432 -38.38 -46.35 1.86
C LYS A 432 -38.60 -46.95 3.25
N ARG A 433 -39.79 -46.74 3.82
CA ARG A 433 -40.18 -47.24 5.14
C ARG A 433 -40.74 -48.66 5.14
N LYS A 434 -40.86 -49.30 3.97
CA LYS A 434 -41.46 -50.64 3.76
C LYS A 434 -42.89 -50.77 4.30
N ASP A 435 -43.66 -49.67 4.27
CA ASP A 435 -45.02 -49.59 4.80
C ASP A 435 -46.06 -49.95 3.72
N ASN A 436 -46.25 -51.25 3.49
CA ASN A 436 -47.14 -51.80 2.45
C ASN A 436 -48.61 -51.34 2.54
N PRO A 437 -49.24 -51.25 3.74
CA PRO A 437 -50.58 -50.68 3.87
C PRO A 437 -50.66 -49.22 3.38
N THR A 438 -49.68 -48.39 3.74
CA THR A 438 -49.65 -46.98 3.32
C THR A 438 -49.37 -46.83 1.83
N ILE A 439 -48.46 -47.64 1.27
CA ILE A 439 -48.19 -47.69 -0.19
C ILE A 439 -49.47 -47.99 -0.96
N SER A 440 -50.22 -49.03 -0.54
CA SER A 440 -51.45 -49.45 -1.21
C SER A 440 -52.51 -48.35 -1.17
N ARG A 441 -52.69 -47.68 -0.02
CA ARG A 441 -53.64 -46.57 0.13
C ARG A 441 -53.27 -45.38 -0.76
N TYR A 442 -52.03 -44.92 -0.71
CA TYR A 442 -51.58 -43.77 -1.51
C TYR A 442 -51.55 -44.09 -3.01
N ARG A 443 -51.33 -45.34 -3.41
CA ARG A 443 -51.39 -45.73 -4.82
C ARG A 443 -52.80 -45.66 -5.40
N ILE A 444 -53.82 -46.04 -4.61
CA ILE A 444 -55.23 -45.87 -4.98
C ILE A 444 -55.55 -44.39 -5.14
N GLU A 445 -55.08 -43.56 -4.20
CA GLU A 445 -55.25 -42.10 -4.25
C GLU A 445 -54.57 -41.48 -5.47
N LEU A 446 -53.33 -41.89 -5.79
CA LEU A 446 -52.63 -41.49 -7.01
C LEU A 446 -53.41 -41.85 -8.27
N GLY A 447 -54.07 -43.01 -8.30
CA GLY A 447 -54.95 -43.41 -9.40
C GLY A 447 -56.12 -42.46 -9.61
N LYS A 448 -56.78 -42.05 -8.52
CA LYS A 448 -57.89 -41.07 -8.58
C LYS A 448 -57.43 -39.70 -9.09
N ILE A 449 -56.29 -39.22 -8.60
CA ILE A 449 -55.70 -37.95 -9.07
C ILE A 449 -55.33 -38.05 -10.56
N TYR A 450 -54.82 -39.20 -11.00
CA TYR A 450 -54.53 -39.42 -12.42
C TYR A 450 -55.80 -39.44 -13.27
N ASP A 451 -56.90 -40.04 -12.79
CA ASP A 451 -58.19 -40.04 -13.50
C ASP A 451 -58.71 -38.60 -13.67
N GLU A 452 -58.57 -37.73 -12.66
CA GLU A 452 -58.89 -36.30 -12.75
C GLU A 452 -58.05 -35.59 -13.82
N ILE A 453 -56.73 -35.82 -13.84
CA ILE A 453 -55.82 -35.28 -14.87
C ILE A 453 -56.18 -35.81 -16.26
N ALA A 454 -56.54 -37.09 -16.37
CA ALA A 454 -56.89 -37.71 -17.65
C ALA A 454 -58.16 -37.09 -18.26
N ILE A 455 -59.13 -36.69 -17.42
CA ILE A 455 -60.31 -35.94 -17.85
C ILE A 455 -59.88 -34.58 -18.42
N ILE A 456 -59.01 -33.84 -17.72
CA ILE A 456 -58.54 -32.54 -18.18
C ILE A 456 -57.74 -32.67 -19.48
N PHE A 457 -56.89 -33.71 -19.62
CA PHE A 457 -56.22 -33.99 -20.89
C PHE A 457 -57.20 -34.29 -22.03
N ASN A 458 -58.28 -35.04 -21.79
CA ASN A 458 -59.30 -35.29 -22.80
C ASN A 458 -59.99 -33.98 -23.21
N GLU A 459 -60.40 -33.15 -22.24
CA GLU A 459 -61.01 -31.85 -22.53
C GLU A 459 -60.07 -30.95 -23.35
N TYR A 460 -58.78 -30.95 -23.02
CA TYR A 460 -57.76 -30.21 -23.75
C TYR A 460 -57.58 -30.74 -25.18
N ILE A 461 -57.52 -32.06 -25.35
CA ILE A 461 -57.43 -32.73 -26.66
C ILE A 461 -58.67 -32.44 -27.50
N ASP A 462 -59.88 -32.57 -26.94
CA ASP A 462 -61.15 -32.33 -27.65
C ASP A 462 -61.27 -30.88 -28.12
N LEU A 463 -60.83 -29.91 -27.30
CA LEU A 463 -60.77 -28.50 -27.69
C LEU A 463 -59.81 -28.29 -28.87
N LEU A 464 -58.61 -28.86 -28.78
CA LEU A 464 -57.59 -28.71 -29.81
C LEU A 464 -57.92 -29.46 -31.10
N GLU A 465 -58.60 -30.61 -31.02
CA GLU A 465 -59.11 -31.33 -32.20
C GLU A 465 -60.14 -30.49 -32.96
N LYS A 466 -61.06 -29.82 -32.25
CA LYS A 466 -62.01 -28.88 -32.86
C LYS A 466 -61.29 -27.70 -33.51
N GLN A 467 -60.29 -27.15 -32.83
CA GLN A 467 -59.50 -26.03 -33.36
C GLN A 467 -58.64 -26.45 -34.57
N ALA A 468 -58.09 -27.66 -34.58
CA ALA A 468 -57.32 -28.23 -35.69
C ALA A 468 -58.18 -28.60 -36.91
N LEU A 469 -59.45 -28.98 -36.68
CA LEU A 469 -60.42 -29.23 -37.76
C LEU A 469 -60.96 -27.95 -38.40
N ASN A 470 -61.00 -26.86 -37.63
CA ASN A 470 -61.44 -25.53 -38.07
C ASN A 470 -60.28 -24.63 -38.54
N SER A 471 -59.03 -25.04 -38.34
CA SER A 471 -57.87 -24.33 -38.86
C SER A 471 -57.72 -24.67 -40.34
N ASP A 472 -58.23 -23.78 -41.21
CA ASP A 472 -57.95 -23.82 -42.64
C ASP A 472 -56.42 -23.72 -42.84
N PHE A 473 -55.81 -24.80 -43.33
CA PHE A 473 -54.46 -24.77 -43.91
C PHE A 473 -54.54 -24.28 -45.35
#